data_AF-A0A8S0YCD6-F1
#
_entry.id   AF-A0A8S0YCD6-F1
#
_cell.length_a   1.000
_cell.length_b   1.000
_cell.length_c   1.000
_cell.angle_alpha   90.00
_cell.angle_beta   90.00
_cell.angle_gamma   90.00
#
_symmetry.space_group_name_H-M   'P 1'
#
loop_
_entity.id
_entity.type
_entity.pdbx_description
1 polymer ?
#
loop_
_entity_poly.entity_id
_entity_poly.type
_entity_poly.pdbx_seq_one_letter_code
_entity_poly.pdbx_strand_id
1 'polypeptide(L)' 'MKNDLANLDIEINNLKETLYLLMRNSNLTDETVVKCSEKLDKLILEYQRKNTFG' A
#
# COMPACT_ATOMS: atom_id res chain seq x y z
N MET A 1 16.21 9.06 5.95
CA MET A 1 15.44 9.66 4.83
C MET A 1 15.44 8.80 3.57
N LYS A 2 16.56 8.62 2.82
CA LYS A 2 16.54 7.77 1.60
C LYS A 2 16.10 6.31 1.84
N ASN A 3 16.55 5.70 2.94
CA ASN A 3 16.17 4.31 3.26
C ASN A 3 14.69 4.18 3.68
N ASP A 4 14.10 5.22 4.27
CA ASP A 4 12.72 5.18 4.74
C ASP A 4 11.73 5.23 3.57
N LEU A 5 12.06 6.04 2.54
CA LEU A 5 11.30 6.09 1.29
C LEU A 5 11.43 4.77 0.50
N ALA A 6 12.62 4.18 0.44
CA ALA A 6 12.83 2.89 -0.22
C ALA A 6 12.05 1.76 0.46
N ASN A 7 12.03 1.73 1.81
CA ASN A 7 11.25 0.75 2.56
C ASN A 7 9.74 0.93 2.34
N LEU A 8 9.25 2.18 2.33
CA LEU A 8 7.85 2.47 2.03
C LEU A 8 7.46 2.04 0.62
N ASP A 9 8.33 2.27 -0.36
CA ASP A 9 8.06 1.90 -1.76
C ASP A 9 7.97 0.36 -1.92
N ILE A 10 8.86 -0.38 -1.25
CA ILE A 10 8.80 -1.85 -1.19
C ILE A 10 7.48 -2.31 -0.55
N GLU A 11 7.09 -1.72 0.59
CA GLU A 11 5.87 -2.11 1.29
C GLU A 11 4.61 -1.77 0.48
N ILE A 12 4.58 -0.63 -0.21
CA ILE A 12 3.52 -0.23 -1.14
C ILE A 12 3.39 -1.23 -2.29
N ASN A 13 4.51 -1.64 -2.90
CA ASN A 13 4.48 -2.57 -4.02
C ASN A 13 4.04 -3.98 -3.59
N ASN A 14 4.51 -4.47 -2.45
CA ASN A 14 4.05 -5.73 -1.88
C ASN A 14 2.54 -5.73 -1.58
N LEU A 15 2.02 -4.61 -1.06
CA LEU A 15 0.59 -4.46 -0.80
C LEU A 15 -0.23 -4.37 -2.09
N LYS A 16 0.26 -3.71 -3.14
CA LYS A 16 -0.38 -3.71 -4.46
C LYS A 16 -0.51 -5.11 -5.04
N GLU A 17 0.57 -5.90 -4.98
CA GLU A 17 0.54 -7.30 -5.45
C GLU A 17 -0.43 -8.14 -4.63
N THR A 18 -0.42 -7.99 -3.31
CA THR A 18 -1.35 -8.68 -2.42
C THR A 18 -2.80 -8.31 -2.72
N LEU A 19 -3.09 -7.02 -2.92
CA LEU A 19 -4.42 -6.55 -3.28
C LEU A 19 -4.87 -7.13 -4.62
N TYR A 20 -3.99 -7.16 -5.62
CA TYR A 20 -4.28 -7.74 -6.92
C TYR A 20 -4.61 -9.23 -6.83
N LEU A 21 -3.87 -9.99 -6.03
CA LEU A 21 -4.14 -11.41 -5.78
C LEU A 21 -5.46 -11.61 -5.02
N LEU A 22 -5.75 -10.78 -4.02
CA LEU A 22 -7.00 -10.84 -3.27
C LEU A 22 -8.20 -10.51 -4.16
N MET A 23 -8.11 -9.46 -4.99
CA MET A 23 -9.16 -9.08 -5.94
C MET A 23 -9.41 -10.15 -7.01
N ARG A 24 -8.38 -10.93 -7.36
CA ARG A 24 -8.50 -12.04 -8.33
C ARG A 24 -9.20 -13.25 -7.73
N ASN A 25 -9.05 -13.48 -6.43
CA ASN A 25 -9.51 -14.70 -5.75
C ASN A 25 -10.74 -14.49 -4.86
N SER A 26 -11.08 -13.24 -4.51
CA SER A 26 -12.10 -12.89 -3.53
C SER A 26 -13.04 -11.82 -4.09
N ASN A 27 -14.19 -11.67 -3.45
CA ASN A 27 -15.11 -10.59 -3.80
C ASN A 27 -14.48 -9.24 -3.43
N LEU A 28 -14.65 -8.20 -4.26
CA LEU A 28 -14.03 -6.87 -4.03
C LEU A 28 -14.48 -6.21 -2.72
N THR A 29 -15.60 -6.65 -2.17
CA THR A 29 -16.18 -6.22 -0.90
C THR A 29 -15.76 -7.10 0.28
N ASP A 30 -14.86 -8.06 0.08
CA ASP A 30 -14.30 -8.83 1.17
C ASP A 30 -13.59 -7.89 2.14
N GLU A 31 -13.88 -8.05 3.43
CA GLU A 31 -13.32 -7.20 4.50
C GLU A 31 -11.78 -7.17 4.44
N THR A 32 -11.16 -8.25 3.96
CA THR A 32 -9.71 -8.37 3.74
C THR A 32 -9.23 -7.45 2.63
N VAL A 33 -9.97 -7.35 1.52
CA VAL A 33 -9.66 -6.45 0.39
C VAL A 33 -9.82 -4.99 0.83
N VAL A 34 -10.87 -4.69 1.60
CA VAL A 34 -11.11 -3.33 2.13
C VAL A 34 -9.98 -2.92 3.07
N LYS A 35 -9.63 -3.73 4.07
CA LYS A 35 -8.53 -3.45 5.00
C LYS A 35 -7.18 -3.31 4.30
N CYS A 36 -6.92 -4.14 3.29
CA CYS A 36 -5.71 -4.07 2.49
C CYS A 36 -5.64 -2.75 1.70
N SER A 37 -6.77 -2.33 1.11
CA SER A 37 -6.89 -1.05 0.39
C SER A 37 -6.64 0.14 1.31
N GLU A 38 -7.26 0.17 2.49
CA GLU A 38 -7.05 1.23 3.48
C GLU A 38 -5.59 1.32 3.97
N LYS A 39 -4.91 0.19 4.13
CA LYS A 39 -3.51 0.16 4.52
C LYS A 39 -2.63 0.73 3.40
N LEU A 40 -2.91 0.37 2.15
CA LEU A 40 -2.19 0.88 0.98
C LEU A 40 -2.32 2.40 0.85
N ASP A 41 -3.52 2.95 1.01
CA ASP A 41 -3.76 4.39 0.96
C ASP A 41 -2.96 5.15 2.04
N LYS A 42 -2.93 4.62 3.27
CA LYS A 42 -2.14 5.23 4.36
C LYS A 42 -0.65 5.29 4.03
N LEU A 43 -0.09 4.21 3.46
CA LEU A 43 1.31 4.15 3.09
C LEU A 43 1.64 5.09 1.93
N ILE A 44 0.76 5.20 0.93
CA ILE A 44 0.93 6.16 -0.18
C ILE A 44 0.93 7.59 0.36
N LEU A 45 0.02 7.94 1.26
CA LEU A 45 -0.02 9.25 1.90
C LEU A 45 1.22 9.54 2.76
N GLU A 46 1.77 8.52 3.42
CA GLU A 46 3.03 8.66 4.16
C GLU A 46 4.22 8.87 3.22
N TYR A 47 4.30 8.09 2.14
CA TYR A 47 5.32 8.24 1.12
C TYR A 47 5.28 9.63 0.49
N GLN A 48 4.09 10.10 0.09
CA GLN A 48 3.90 11.44 -0.47
C GLN A 48 4.34 12.53 0.51
N ARG A 49 3.98 12.42 1.79
CA ARG A 49 4.44 13.36 2.83
C ARG A 49 5.96 13.34 2.94
N LYS A 50 6.59 12.18 3.01
CA LYS A 50 8.06 12.07 3.12
C LYS A 50 8.80 12.51 1.85
N ASN A 51 8.18 12.38 0.68
CA ASN A 51 8.76 12.79 -0.61
C ASN A 51 8.58 14.30 -0.88
N THR A 52 7.49 14.89 -0.38
CA THR A 52 7.19 16.33 -0.60
C THR A 52 7.92 17.23 0.40
N PHE A 53 8.22 16.73 1.60
CA PHE A 53 8.91 17.47 2.66
C PHE A 53 10.36 16.97 2.91
N GLY A 54 10.90 16.15 2.01
CA GLY A 54 12.22 15.50 2.13
C GLY A 54 13.33 16.21 1.35
#